data_AF-W2EK17-F1
#
_entry.id   AF-W2EK17-F1
#
_cell.length_a   1.000
_cell.length_b   1.000
_cell.length_c   1.000
_cell.angle_alpha   90.00
_cell.angle_beta   90.00
_cell.angle_gamma   90.00
#
_symmetry.space_group_name_H-M   'P 1'
#
loop_
_entity.id
_entity.type
_entity.pdbx_description
1 polymer ?
#
loop_
_entity_poly.entity_id
_entity_poly.type
_entity_poly.pdbx_seq_one_letter_code
_entity_poly.pdbx_strand_id
1 'polypeptide(L)'
;MGETRTWPVVAVAAALTLVLAVVAGVAASAAVAELTRGPSAAELRRAAVEEIAGRWERWPAGRVFPATLPYTSEQGGREQARRVGISSHYDCKGAVDTALRKPLAAAKCRAVLRATYLDALQGIEITVGVAAFPDESRAAAAKASFPGNGRPAPGLRALAFPGTVTDRFLQAGRQSSSLRQAGPYLVVTTAGQVDGRPARAIGVQRPTMFSFTADLAEVVAAALTAPARPDCAGREWRC
;
A
#
# COMPACT_ATOMS: atom_id res chain seq x y z
N MET A 1 48.62 64.34 28.18
CA MET A 1 47.50 64.75 27.30
C MET A 1 47.16 63.60 26.39
N GLY A 2 45.94 63.06 26.47
CA GLY A 2 45.40 62.10 25.51
C GLY A 2 44.77 60.82 26.07
N GLU A 3 44.58 60.68 27.38
CA GLU A 3 43.88 59.54 27.98
C GLU A 3 42.36 59.72 27.91
N THR A 4 41.82 59.87 26.70
CA THR A 4 40.39 60.17 26.49
C THR A 4 39.89 59.52 25.20
N ARG A 5 39.88 58.18 25.13
CA ARG A 5 38.96 57.44 24.21
C ARG A 5 38.90 55.92 24.36
N THR A 6 39.60 55.30 25.30
CA THR A 6 39.58 53.83 25.46
C THR A 6 38.36 53.32 26.23
N TRP A 7 37.88 54.07 27.22
CA TRP A 7 36.71 53.70 28.02
C TRP A 7 35.42 53.48 27.21
N PRO A 8 35.00 54.37 26.28
CA PRO A 8 33.80 54.12 25.49
C PRO A 8 33.96 52.90 24.57
N VAL A 9 35.16 52.63 24.06
CA VAL A 9 35.44 51.45 23.20
C VAL A 9 35.34 50.16 24.02
N VAL A 10 35.90 50.13 25.23
CA VAL A 10 35.81 48.98 26.14
C VAL A 10 34.37 48.75 26.59
N ALA A 11 33.61 49.80 26.89
CA ALA A 11 32.20 49.69 27.27
C ALA A 11 31.34 49.14 26.11
N VAL A 12 31.55 49.62 24.88
CA VAL A 12 30.86 49.11 23.69
C VAL A 12 31.24 47.66 23.40
N ALA A 13 32.53 47.31 23.50
CA ALA A 13 32.98 45.93 23.31
C ALA A 13 32.37 44.98 24.36
N ALA A 14 32.36 45.39 25.63
CA ALA A 14 31.74 44.62 26.71
C ALA A 14 30.23 44.43 26.49
N ALA A 15 29.52 45.49 26.11
CA ALA A 15 28.10 45.42 25.79
C ALA A 15 27.83 44.50 24.59
N LEU A 16 28.65 44.56 23.54
CA LEU A 16 28.55 43.67 22.38
C LEU A 16 28.79 42.20 22.77
N THR A 17 29.82 41.92 23.59
CA THR A 17 30.10 40.56 24.05
C THR A 17 28.96 40.00 24.91
N LEU A 18 28.35 40.83 25.75
CA LEU A 18 27.19 40.43 26.56
C LEU A 18 26.00 40.09 25.65
N VAL A 19 25.71 40.93 24.66
CA VAL A 19 24.62 40.69 23.69
C VAL A 19 24.86 39.40 22.91
N LEU A 20 26.08 39.17 22.40
CA LEU A 20 26.43 37.95 21.69
C LEU A 20 26.33 36.70 22.57
N ALA A 21 26.75 36.78 23.84
CA ALA A 21 26.63 35.68 24.79
C ALA A 21 25.17 35.33 25.09
N VAL A 22 24.30 36.34 25.25
CA VAL A 22 22.85 36.13 25.44
C VAL A 22 22.23 35.50 24.18
N VAL A 23 22.54 35.99 22.99
CA VAL A 23 22.04 35.43 21.73
C VAL A 23 22.51 33.98 21.55
N ALA A 24 23.78 33.68 21.83
CA ALA A 24 24.30 32.32 21.78
C ALA A 24 23.63 31.40 22.81
N GLY A 25 23.36 31.90 24.03
CA GLY A 25 22.64 31.17 25.06
C GLY A 25 21.20 30.83 24.66
N VAL A 26 20.47 31.78 24.04
CA VAL A 26 19.11 31.56 23.54
C VAL A 26 19.10 30.60 22.34
N ALA A 27 20.06 30.71 21.44
CA ALA A 27 20.18 29.79 20.31
C ALA A 27 20.51 28.36 20.79
N ALA A 28 21.42 28.23 21.76
CA ALA A 28 21.76 26.94 22.36
C ALA A 28 20.57 26.32 23.12
N SER A 29 19.82 27.11 23.88
CA SER A 29 18.63 26.60 24.59
C SER A 29 17.51 26.19 23.64
N ALA A 30 17.28 26.94 22.57
CA ALA A 30 16.34 26.56 21.51
C ALA A 30 16.78 25.29 20.78
N ALA A 31 18.07 25.13 20.50
CA ALA A 31 18.62 23.92 19.90
C ALA A 31 18.48 22.70 20.83
N VAL A 32 18.77 22.85 22.13
CA VAL A 32 18.57 21.77 23.11
C VAL A 32 17.08 21.44 23.24
N ALA A 33 16.19 22.44 23.24
CA ALA A 33 14.76 22.22 23.30
C ALA A 33 14.23 21.46 22.08
N GLU A 34 14.73 21.74 20.87
CA GLU A 34 14.34 21.00 19.67
C GLU A 34 14.92 19.57 19.66
N LEU A 35 16.16 19.38 20.12
CA LEU A 35 16.80 18.06 20.20
C LEU A 35 16.19 17.16 21.29
N THR A 36 15.58 17.73 22.33
CA THR A 36 14.97 17.00 23.45
C THR A 36 13.45 16.93 23.37
N ARG A 37 12.84 17.63 22.41
CA ARG A 37 11.40 17.63 22.15
C ARG A 37 10.97 16.28 21.59
N GLY A 38 9.85 15.76 22.11
CA GLY A 38 9.16 14.63 21.51
C GLY A 38 8.49 14.98 20.17
N PRO A 39 8.19 13.97 19.33
CA PRO A 39 7.59 14.22 18.03
C PRO A 39 6.20 14.84 18.16
N SER A 40 5.93 15.86 17.35
CA SER A 40 4.59 16.44 17.21
C SER A 40 3.63 15.47 16.54
N ALA A 41 2.33 15.69 16.77
CA ALA A 41 1.28 14.94 16.09
C ALA A 41 1.38 15.00 14.55
N ALA A 42 1.89 16.10 13.98
CA ALA A 42 2.10 16.24 12.55
C ALA A 42 3.29 15.41 12.02
N GLU A 43 4.35 15.25 12.82
CA GLU A 43 5.47 14.37 12.50
C GLU A 43 5.06 12.90 12.61
N LEU A 44 4.38 12.52 13.69
CA LEU A 44 3.85 11.16 13.86
C LEU A 44 2.91 10.76 12.72
N ARG A 45 2.02 11.66 12.30
CA ARG A 45 1.11 11.40 11.18
C ARG A 45 1.84 11.26 9.84
N ARG A 46 2.86 12.09 9.59
CA ARG A 46 3.71 11.96 8.38
C ARG A 46 4.46 10.63 8.38
N ALA A 47 5.08 10.28 9.50
CA ALA A 47 5.78 9.01 9.67
C ALA A 47 4.85 7.80 9.47
N ALA A 48 3.63 7.84 10.00
CA ALA A 48 2.65 6.77 9.81
C ALA A 48 2.23 6.62 8.33
N VAL A 49 2.01 7.73 7.62
CA VAL A 49 1.69 7.72 6.18
C VAL A 49 2.84 7.15 5.36
N GLU A 50 4.08 7.56 5.65
CA GLU A 50 5.29 7.05 4.99
C GLU A 50 5.57 5.58 5.32
N GLU A 51 5.27 5.15 6.55
CA GLU A 51 5.37 3.75 6.95
C GLU A 51 4.40 2.92 6.11
N ILE A 52 3.11 3.28 6.12
CA ILE A 52 2.05 2.58 5.39
C ILE A 52 2.39 2.53 3.90
N ALA A 53 2.80 3.63 3.28
CA ALA A 53 3.10 3.72 1.85
C ALA A 53 4.31 2.87 1.39
N GLY A 54 5.20 2.49 2.32
CA GLY A 54 6.36 1.63 2.02
C GLY A 54 6.20 0.16 2.41
N ARG A 55 5.04 -0.25 2.94
CA ARG A 55 4.79 -1.65 3.36
C ARG A 55 4.92 -2.66 2.23
N TRP A 56 4.48 -2.32 1.02
CA TRP A 56 4.59 -3.21 -0.14
C TRP A 56 6.05 -3.64 -0.43
N GLU A 57 7.02 -2.79 -0.11
CA GLU A 57 8.44 -3.04 -0.35
C GLU A 57 9.12 -3.67 0.87
N ARG A 58 8.73 -3.26 2.09
CA ARG A 58 9.39 -3.67 3.34
C ARG A 58 8.83 -4.96 3.95
N TRP A 59 7.55 -5.25 3.74
CA TRP A 59 6.93 -6.42 4.37
C TRP A 59 7.29 -7.71 3.64
N PRO A 60 7.45 -8.84 4.36
CA PRO A 60 7.49 -10.14 3.72
C PRO A 60 6.25 -10.34 2.86
N ALA A 61 6.41 -10.90 1.66
CA ALA A 61 5.29 -11.08 0.74
C ALA A 61 4.15 -11.93 1.35
N GLY A 62 4.49 -12.91 2.19
CA GLY A 62 3.51 -13.71 2.93
C GLY A 62 2.75 -12.97 4.02
N ARG A 63 3.20 -11.76 4.41
CA ARG A 63 2.44 -10.84 5.28
C ARG A 63 1.43 -10.02 4.48
N VAL A 64 1.80 -9.59 3.27
CA VAL A 64 0.88 -8.91 2.33
C VAL A 64 -0.19 -9.86 1.83
N PHE A 65 0.21 -11.08 1.50
CA PHE A 65 -0.67 -12.15 1.03
C PHE A 65 -0.57 -13.33 2.00
N PRO A 66 -1.35 -13.39 3.09
CA PRO A 66 -1.34 -14.51 4.03
C PRO A 66 -1.60 -15.88 3.39
N ALA A 67 -1.21 -16.96 4.07
CA ALA A 67 -1.42 -18.32 3.58
C ALA A 67 -2.91 -18.68 3.40
N THR A 68 -3.78 -18.08 4.22
CA THR A 68 -5.24 -18.17 4.08
C THR A 68 -5.88 -16.79 4.17
N LEU A 69 -6.97 -16.60 3.43
CA LEU A 69 -7.80 -15.40 3.51
C LEU A 69 -9.24 -15.81 3.86
N PRO A 70 -9.84 -15.29 4.94
CA PRO A 70 -11.23 -15.56 5.27
C PRO A 70 -12.16 -14.84 4.30
N TYR A 71 -13.31 -15.46 4.02
CA TYR A 71 -14.41 -14.82 3.29
C TYR A 71 -15.75 -15.39 3.73
N THR A 72 -16.84 -14.74 3.32
CA THR A 72 -18.20 -15.25 3.49
C THR A 72 -18.66 -15.86 2.17
N SER A 73 -19.02 -17.15 2.19
CA SER A 73 -19.58 -17.84 1.02
C SER A 73 -20.95 -17.29 0.65
N GLU A 74 -21.41 -17.62 -0.55
CA GLU A 74 -22.76 -17.27 -1.03
C GLU A 74 -23.88 -17.79 -0.11
N GLN A 75 -23.64 -18.88 0.63
CA GLN A 75 -24.60 -19.42 1.60
C GLN A 75 -24.49 -18.76 3.00
N GLY A 76 -23.63 -17.76 3.18
CA GLY A 76 -23.42 -17.05 4.45
C GLY A 76 -22.44 -17.76 5.41
N GLY A 77 -21.89 -18.91 5.04
CA GLY A 77 -20.89 -19.62 5.84
C GLY A 77 -19.51 -18.97 5.75
N ARG A 78 -18.77 -18.92 6.86
CA ARG A 78 -17.37 -18.45 6.87
C ARG A 78 -16.45 -19.53 6.32
N GLU A 79 -15.68 -19.17 5.30
CA GLU A 79 -14.75 -20.06 4.61
C GLU A 79 -13.35 -19.42 4.53
N GLN A 80 -12.38 -20.18 4.03
CA GLN A 80 -11.00 -19.72 3.87
C GLN A 80 -10.47 -20.08 2.48
N ALA A 81 -10.02 -19.06 1.76
CA ALA A 81 -9.28 -19.23 0.53
C ALA A 81 -7.82 -19.57 0.84
N ARG A 82 -7.21 -20.51 0.13
CA ARG A 82 -5.83 -20.96 0.35
C ARG A 82 -4.90 -20.43 -0.72
N ARG A 83 -3.77 -19.85 -0.32
CA ARG A 83 -2.76 -19.30 -1.22
C ARG A 83 -2.04 -20.43 -1.95
N VAL A 84 -2.04 -20.38 -3.28
CA VAL A 84 -1.29 -21.29 -4.15
C VAL A 84 0.14 -20.79 -4.32
N GLY A 85 0.31 -19.49 -4.57
CA GLY A 85 1.63 -18.90 -4.78
C GLY A 85 1.63 -17.38 -4.81
N ILE A 86 2.83 -16.81 -4.79
CA ILE A 86 3.09 -15.37 -4.91
C ILE A 86 4.07 -15.15 -6.07
N SER A 87 3.78 -14.18 -6.92
CA SER A 87 4.66 -13.79 -8.02
C SER A 87 5.91 -13.09 -7.49
N SER A 88 7.08 -13.44 -8.02
CA SER A 88 8.33 -12.67 -7.83
C SER A 88 8.38 -11.41 -8.69
N HIS A 89 7.56 -11.33 -9.74
CA HIS A 89 7.43 -10.14 -10.59
C HIS A 89 6.42 -9.16 -10.01
N TYR A 90 6.79 -7.88 -10.01
CA TYR A 90 6.02 -6.78 -9.43
C TYR A 90 5.87 -5.58 -10.37
N ASP A 91 6.18 -5.74 -11.66
CA ASP A 91 6.13 -4.65 -12.62
C ASP A 91 4.68 -4.24 -12.94
N CYS A 92 4.41 -2.93 -12.95
CA CYS A 92 3.04 -2.44 -13.15
C CYS A 92 2.45 -2.80 -14.51
N LYS A 93 3.26 -2.83 -15.58
CA LYS A 93 2.76 -3.01 -16.96
C LYS A 93 2.38 -4.45 -17.27
N GLY A 94 3.13 -5.41 -16.72
CA GLY A 94 2.94 -6.85 -16.87
C GLY A 94 1.82 -7.40 -16.00
N ALA A 95 1.46 -6.68 -14.93
CA ALA A 95 0.40 -7.09 -14.02
C ALA A 95 -1.02 -6.71 -14.49
N VAL A 96 -1.18 -5.80 -15.45
CA VAL A 96 -2.51 -5.30 -15.89
C VAL A 96 -2.71 -5.40 -17.40
N ASP A 97 -3.97 -5.35 -17.84
CA ASP A 97 -4.32 -5.27 -19.26
C ASP A 97 -3.78 -3.98 -19.91
N THR A 98 -3.51 -4.02 -21.21
CA THR A 98 -2.84 -2.94 -21.95
C THR A 98 -3.49 -1.57 -21.78
N ALA A 99 -4.83 -1.51 -21.71
CA ALA A 99 -5.58 -0.27 -21.53
C ALA A 99 -5.27 0.47 -20.21
N LEU A 100 -4.84 -0.26 -19.17
CA LEU A 100 -4.52 0.30 -17.85
C LEU A 100 -3.05 0.75 -17.73
N ARG A 101 -2.17 0.34 -18.64
CA ARG A 101 -0.72 0.64 -18.53
C ARG A 101 -0.42 2.14 -18.50
N LYS A 102 -1.05 2.91 -19.39
CA LYS A 102 -0.86 4.38 -19.46
C LYS A 102 -1.44 5.08 -18.21
N PRO A 103 -2.70 4.83 -17.82
CA PRO A 103 -3.25 5.41 -16.60
C PRO A 103 -2.45 5.11 -15.33
N LEU A 104 -2.04 3.86 -15.11
CA LEU A 104 -1.22 3.50 -13.95
C LEU A 104 0.14 4.18 -13.95
N ALA A 105 0.77 4.31 -15.13
CA ALA A 105 2.02 5.06 -15.26
C ALA A 105 1.84 6.56 -14.96
N ALA A 106 0.75 7.18 -15.43
CA ALA A 106 0.41 8.57 -15.14
C ALA A 106 0.14 8.80 -13.63
N ALA A 107 -0.49 7.81 -12.98
CA ALA A 107 -0.66 7.76 -11.54
C ALA A 107 0.62 7.39 -10.77
N LYS A 108 1.77 7.20 -11.43
CA LYS A 108 3.06 6.87 -10.81
C LYS A 108 3.04 5.54 -10.04
N CYS A 109 2.38 4.52 -10.60
CA CYS A 109 2.43 3.16 -10.07
C CYS A 109 3.88 2.74 -9.78
N ARG A 110 4.13 2.33 -8.54
CA ARG A 110 5.45 1.90 -8.04
C ARG A 110 5.67 0.41 -8.28
N ALA A 111 4.66 -0.39 -7.95
CA ALA A 111 4.67 -1.84 -8.10
C ALA A 111 3.25 -2.40 -8.14
N VAL A 112 3.09 -3.60 -8.69
CA VAL A 112 1.88 -4.41 -8.56
C VAL A 112 2.27 -5.82 -8.11
N LEU A 113 2.13 -6.08 -6.82
CA LEU A 113 2.36 -7.42 -6.24
C LEU A 113 1.16 -8.32 -6.56
N ARG A 114 1.37 -9.63 -6.74
CA ARG A 114 0.28 -10.56 -7.05
C ARG A 114 0.44 -11.91 -6.36
N ALA A 115 -0.67 -12.46 -5.90
CA ALA A 115 -0.78 -13.82 -5.39
C ALA A 115 -2.05 -14.49 -5.91
N THR A 116 -2.04 -15.82 -6.03
CA THR A 116 -3.22 -16.60 -6.45
C THR A 116 -3.69 -17.48 -5.30
N TYR A 117 -5.00 -17.52 -5.13
CA TYR A 117 -5.72 -18.28 -4.12
C TYR A 117 -6.75 -19.20 -4.78
N LEU A 118 -7.08 -20.28 -4.09
CA LEU A 118 -8.23 -21.13 -4.35
C LEU A 118 -9.28 -20.89 -3.27
N ASP A 119 -10.55 -20.88 -3.65
CA ASP A 119 -11.64 -20.93 -2.69
C ASP A 119 -11.64 -22.26 -1.90
N ALA A 120 -12.48 -22.35 -0.87
CA ALA A 120 -12.52 -23.52 0.00
C ALA A 120 -12.95 -24.80 -0.75
N LEU A 121 -13.82 -24.66 -1.75
CA LEU A 121 -14.28 -25.76 -2.61
C LEU A 121 -13.30 -26.08 -3.75
N GLN A 122 -12.25 -25.29 -3.91
CA GLN A 122 -11.25 -25.43 -4.98
C GLN A 122 -11.88 -25.44 -6.38
N GLY A 123 -12.97 -24.70 -6.57
CA GLY A 123 -13.66 -24.52 -7.84
C GLY A 123 -13.39 -23.14 -8.47
N ILE A 124 -12.93 -22.18 -7.67
CA ILE A 124 -12.71 -20.80 -8.07
C ILE A 124 -11.27 -20.40 -7.76
N GLU A 125 -10.62 -19.81 -8.75
CA GLU A 125 -9.32 -19.19 -8.62
C GLU A 125 -9.44 -17.70 -8.52
N ILE A 126 -8.63 -17.12 -7.64
CA ILE A 126 -8.61 -15.69 -7.37
C ILE A 126 -7.16 -15.21 -7.43
N THR A 127 -6.82 -14.42 -8.44
CA THR A 127 -5.60 -13.62 -8.38
C THR A 127 -5.90 -12.32 -7.65
N VAL A 128 -5.24 -12.10 -6.52
CA VAL A 128 -5.26 -10.84 -5.77
C VAL A 128 -4.02 -10.04 -6.14
N GLY A 129 -4.20 -8.77 -6.48
CA GLY A 129 -3.15 -7.83 -6.83
C GLY A 129 -3.16 -6.62 -5.92
N VAL A 130 -1.99 -6.17 -5.47
CA VAL A 130 -1.80 -4.95 -4.69
C VAL A 130 -0.97 -3.98 -5.52
N ALA A 131 -1.62 -2.95 -6.05
CA ALA A 131 -0.96 -1.85 -6.76
C ALA A 131 -0.60 -0.73 -5.77
N ALA A 132 0.67 -0.39 -5.70
CA ALA A 132 1.21 0.64 -4.80
C ALA A 132 1.43 1.96 -5.54
N PHE A 133 1.00 3.06 -4.94
CA PHE A 133 1.13 4.42 -5.46
C PHE A 133 1.86 5.32 -4.45
N PRO A 134 2.31 6.53 -4.86
CA PRO A 134 2.96 7.46 -3.95
C PRO A 134 2.07 7.93 -2.80
N ASP A 135 0.78 8.10 -3.07
CA ASP A 135 -0.20 8.65 -2.15
C ASP A 135 -1.62 8.23 -2.55
N GLU A 136 -2.59 8.56 -1.69
CA GLU A 136 -4.00 8.23 -1.88
C GLU A 136 -4.63 8.91 -3.11
N SER A 137 -4.21 10.14 -3.44
CA SER A 137 -4.75 10.85 -4.60
C SER A 137 -4.35 10.19 -5.92
N ARG A 138 -3.11 9.68 -5.98
CA ARG A 138 -2.59 8.91 -7.11
C ARG A 138 -3.29 7.56 -7.23
N ALA A 139 -3.53 6.87 -6.12
CA ALA A 139 -4.33 5.65 -6.10
C ALA A 139 -5.76 5.90 -6.61
N ALA A 140 -6.41 6.98 -6.17
CA ALA A 140 -7.74 7.37 -6.64
C ALA A 140 -7.78 7.67 -8.15
N ALA A 141 -6.77 8.39 -8.66
CA ALA A 141 -6.64 8.67 -10.10
C ALA A 141 -6.50 7.37 -10.93
N ALA A 142 -5.72 6.40 -10.45
CA ALA A 142 -5.61 5.09 -11.09
C ALA A 142 -6.94 4.30 -11.01
N LYS A 143 -7.61 4.32 -9.85
CA LYS A 143 -8.89 3.64 -9.62
C LYS A 143 -9.95 4.05 -10.64
N ALA A 144 -10.02 5.34 -10.97
CA ALA A 144 -10.97 5.89 -11.94
C ALA A 144 -10.82 5.29 -13.36
N SER A 145 -9.71 4.62 -13.66
CA SER A 145 -9.47 3.98 -14.96
C SER A 145 -9.93 2.52 -15.03
N PHE A 146 -10.30 1.92 -13.89
CA PHE A 146 -10.84 0.55 -13.84
C PHE A 146 -12.35 0.54 -14.07
N PRO A 147 -12.91 -0.54 -14.64
CA PRO A 147 -14.35 -0.71 -14.75
C PRO A 147 -14.99 -0.89 -13.36
N GLY A 148 -16.03 -0.11 -13.06
CA GLY A 148 -16.74 -0.16 -11.77
C GLY A 148 -17.83 -1.23 -11.64
N ASN A 149 -18.05 -2.05 -12.67
CA ASN A 149 -19.19 -2.97 -12.78
C ASN A 149 -18.80 -4.45 -12.66
N GLY A 150 -17.69 -4.74 -11.96
CA GLY A 150 -17.21 -6.11 -11.74
C GLY A 150 -16.61 -6.79 -12.98
N ARG A 151 -16.48 -6.08 -14.11
CA ARG A 151 -15.91 -6.63 -15.33
C ARG A 151 -14.41 -6.92 -15.13
N PRO A 152 -13.93 -8.10 -15.54
CA PRO A 152 -12.54 -8.50 -15.35
C PRO A 152 -11.54 -7.81 -16.28
N ALA A 153 -12.02 -7.20 -17.37
CA ALA A 153 -11.19 -6.55 -18.38
C ALA A 153 -11.78 -5.20 -18.80
N PRO A 154 -10.96 -4.14 -18.94
CA PRO A 154 -9.54 -4.13 -18.58
C PRO A 154 -9.34 -4.18 -17.04
N GLY A 155 -8.39 -4.99 -16.57
CA GLY A 155 -8.19 -5.23 -15.14
C GLY A 155 -6.85 -5.86 -14.81
N LEU A 156 -6.79 -6.47 -13.62
CA LEU A 156 -5.65 -7.26 -13.17
C LEU A 156 -5.50 -8.51 -14.06
N ARG A 157 -4.27 -8.84 -14.42
CA ARG A 157 -3.96 -10.06 -15.16
C ARG A 157 -3.91 -11.25 -14.22
N ALA A 158 -4.60 -12.32 -14.63
CA ALA A 158 -4.54 -13.62 -13.97
C ALA A 158 -3.08 -14.07 -13.84
N LEU A 159 -2.76 -14.69 -12.71
CA LEU A 159 -1.46 -15.25 -12.38
C LEU A 159 -1.59 -16.76 -12.19
N ALA A 160 -1.11 -17.51 -13.18
CA ALA A 160 -1.06 -18.96 -13.14
C ALA A 160 0.27 -19.44 -12.53
N PHE A 161 0.22 -20.56 -11.81
CA PHE A 161 1.41 -21.27 -11.33
C PHE A 161 1.53 -22.62 -12.05
N PRO A 162 2.53 -22.80 -12.92
CA PRO A 162 2.72 -24.05 -13.66
C PRO A 162 2.83 -25.28 -12.76
N GLY A 163 2.25 -26.39 -13.18
CA GLY A 163 2.24 -27.63 -12.40
C GLY A 163 1.29 -27.62 -11.19
N THR A 164 0.44 -26.61 -11.06
CA THR A 164 -0.63 -26.54 -10.05
C THR A 164 -2.00 -26.52 -10.71
N VAL A 165 -3.07 -26.60 -9.92
CA VAL A 165 -4.45 -26.46 -10.46
C VAL A 165 -4.67 -25.11 -11.16
N THR A 166 -3.87 -24.09 -10.81
CA THR A 166 -3.96 -22.72 -11.37
C THR A 166 -3.30 -22.50 -12.71
N ASP A 167 -2.67 -23.54 -13.27
CA ASP A 167 -1.98 -23.47 -14.56
C ASP A 167 -2.93 -23.10 -15.72
N ARG A 168 -4.21 -23.45 -15.59
CA ARG A 168 -5.24 -23.23 -16.62
C ARG A 168 -5.91 -21.87 -16.53
N PHE A 169 -5.75 -21.13 -15.43
CA PHE A 169 -6.38 -19.83 -15.25
C PHE A 169 -5.61 -18.72 -15.96
N LEU A 170 -5.90 -18.61 -17.25
CA LEU A 170 -5.32 -17.61 -18.14
C LEU A 170 -6.26 -16.41 -18.31
N GLN A 171 -5.78 -15.39 -19.03
CA GLN A 171 -6.46 -14.10 -19.18
C GLN A 171 -7.90 -14.21 -19.73
N ALA A 172 -8.16 -15.23 -20.57
CA ALA A 172 -9.48 -15.47 -21.15
C ALA A 172 -10.48 -16.11 -20.16
N GLY A 173 -9.98 -16.75 -19.09
CA GLY A 173 -10.80 -17.41 -18.06
C GLY A 173 -11.32 -16.45 -16.97
N ARG A 174 -10.81 -15.22 -16.91
CA ARG A 174 -11.26 -14.19 -15.98
C ARG A 174 -12.72 -13.83 -16.24
N GLN A 175 -13.55 -13.90 -15.20
CA GLN A 175 -14.99 -13.69 -15.26
C GLN A 175 -15.47 -12.58 -14.36
N SER A 176 -14.82 -12.38 -13.22
CA SER A 176 -15.15 -11.31 -12.28
C SER A 176 -13.90 -10.55 -11.87
N SER A 177 -14.09 -9.32 -11.43
CA SER A 177 -13.08 -8.52 -10.74
C SER A 177 -13.71 -7.70 -9.64
N SER A 178 -12.98 -7.52 -8.55
CA SER A 178 -13.30 -6.52 -7.52
C SER A 178 -12.15 -5.54 -7.38
N LEU A 179 -12.46 -4.35 -6.88
CA LEU A 179 -11.50 -3.26 -6.71
C LEU A 179 -11.77 -2.50 -5.42
N ARG A 180 -10.78 -2.46 -4.54
CA ARG A 180 -10.79 -1.69 -3.30
C ARG A 180 -9.61 -0.74 -3.28
N GLN A 181 -9.84 0.49 -2.84
CA GLN A 181 -8.77 1.42 -2.52
C GLN A 181 -8.64 1.49 -1.00
N ALA A 182 -7.41 1.49 -0.50
CA ALA A 182 -7.09 1.76 0.89
C ALA A 182 -5.78 2.54 0.98
N GLY A 183 -5.87 3.82 1.37
CA GLY A 183 -4.74 4.73 1.37
C GLY A 183 -4.04 4.77 0.00
N PRO A 184 -2.70 4.59 -0.06
CA PRO A 184 -1.94 4.61 -1.31
C PRO A 184 -2.01 3.29 -2.12
N TYR A 185 -2.89 2.36 -1.75
CA TYR A 185 -3.00 1.05 -2.38
C TYR A 185 -4.33 0.86 -3.13
N LEU A 186 -4.26 0.18 -4.27
CA LEU A 186 -5.42 -0.48 -4.88
C LEU A 186 -5.25 -1.99 -4.74
N VAL A 187 -6.21 -2.62 -4.08
CA VAL A 187 -6.33 -4.08 -4.02
C VAL A 187 -7.37 -4.51 -5.04
N VAL A 188 -6.90 -5.25 -6.05
CA VAL A 188 -7.70 -5.70 -7.19
C VAL A 188 -7.78 -7.21 -7.13
N THR A 189 -8.94 -7.80 -7.37
CA THR A 189 -9.04 -9.24 -7.63
C THR A 189 -9.45 -9.49 -9.06
N THR A 190 -9.02 -10.62 -9.61
CA THR A 190 -9.66 -11.21 -10.78
C THR A 190 -9.89 -12.69 -10.52
N ALA A 191 -11.06 -13.19 -10.89
CA ALA A 191 -11.47 -14.55 -10.58
C ALA A 191 -12.15 -15.24 -11.76
N GLY A 192 -12.08 -16.57 -11.75
CA GLY A 192 -12.73 -17.48 -12.70
C GLY A 192 -12.68 -18.92 -12.17
N GLN A 193 -13.27 -19.87 -12.90
CA GLN A 193 -13.20 -21.26 -12.47
C GLN A 193 -11.84 -21.89 -12.79
N VAL A 194 -11.45 -22.84 -11.94
CA VAL A 194 -10.18 -23.59 -12.00
C VAL A 194 -9.96 -24.35 -13.31
N ASP A 195 -11.02 -24.70 -14.02
CA ASP A 195 -10.91 -25.44 -15.29
C ASP A 195 -10.44 -24.57 -16.47
N GLY A 196 -10.26 -23.27 -16.24
CA GLY A 196 -9.73 -22.33 -17.22
C GLY A 196 -10.69 -22.01 -18.36
N ARG A 197 -11.97 -22.40 -18.26
CA ARG A 197 -12.95 -22.16 -19.33
C ARG A 197 -13.03 -20.66 -19.65
N PRO A 198 -12.99 -20.27 -20.94
CA PRO A 198 -13.09 -18.87 -21.30
C PRO A 198 -14.42 -18.26 -20.85
N ALA A 199 -14.40 -17.03 -20.35
CA ALA A 199 -15.61 -16.33 -19.89
C ALA A 199 -16.70 -16.26 -20.97
N ARG A 200 -16.30 -16.13 -22.25
CA ARG A 200 -17.21 -16.13 -23.41
C ARG A 200 -18.05 -17.41 -23.54
N ALA A 201 -17.56 -18.54 -23.01
CA ALA A 201 -18.26 -19.82 -23.08
C ALA A 201 -19.41 -19.93 -22.07
N ILE A 202 -19.48 -19.04 -21.07
CA ILE A 202 -20.48 -19.10 -19.99
C ILE A 202 -21.79 -18.37 -20.37
N GLY A 203 -21.76 -17.55 -21.43
CA GLY A 203 -22.94 -16.86 -22.00
C GLY A 203 -23.46 -15.72 -21.13
N VAL A 204 -23.84 -16.02 -19.88
CA VAL A 204 -24.37 -15.07 -18.89
C VAL A 204 -23.40 -14.93 -17.71
N GLN A 205 -23.11 -13.69 -17.33
CA GLN A 205 -22.31 -13.39 -16.13
C GLN A 205 -23.01 -13.89 -14.87
N ARG A 206 -22.24 -14.51 -13.96
CA ARG A 206 -22.74 -15.03 -12.68
C ARG A 206 -22.09 -14.24 -11.54
N PRO A 207 -22.47 -12.97 -11.33
CA PRO A 207 -21.77 -12.08 -10.41
C PRO A 207 -21.84 -12.55 -8.96
N THR A 208 -22.94 -13.20 -8.56
CA THR A 208 -23.12 -13.78 -7.23
C THR A 208 -22.01 -14.78 -6.93
N MET A 209 -21.76 -15.76 -7.80
CA MET A 209 -20.71 -16.79 -7.61
C MET A 209 -19.31 -16.24 -7.24
N PHE A 210 -18.99 -15.00 -7.61
CA PHE A 210 -17.69 -14.37 -7.34
C PHE A 210 -17.77 -13.22 -6.33
N SER A 211 -18.89 -13.01 -5.65
CA SER A 211 -19.13 -11.84 -4.81
C SER A 211 -18.16 -11.80 -3.61
N PHE A 212 -17.88 -12.97 -3.03
CA PHE A 212 -16.91 -13.14 -1.94
C PHE A 212 -15.49 -12.68 -2.28
N THR A 213 -15.14 -12.54 -3.56
CA THR A 213 -13.79 -12.09 -3.95
C THR A 213 -13.50 -10.65 -3.50
N ALA A 214 -14.53 -9.85 -3.23
CA ALA A 214 -14.40 -8.54 -2.62
C ALA A 214 -13.94 -8.62 -1.15
N ASP A 215 -14.33 -9.66 -0.41
CA ASP A 215 -13.88 -9.87 0.98
C ASP A 215 -12.36 -10.10 1.02
N LEU A 216 -11.81 -10.88 0.07
CA LEU A 216 -10.37 -11.08 -0.05
C LEU A 216 -9.63 -9.76 -0.27
N ALA A 217 -10.18 -8.89 -1.13
CA ALA A 217 -9.62 -7.56 -1.36
C ALA A 217 -9.65 -6.71 -0.09
N GLU A 218 -10.76 -6.75 0.66
CA GLU A 218 -10.93 -5.98 1.90
C GLU A 218 -9.98 -6.46 2.99
N VAL A 219 -9.81 -7.78 3.18
CA VAL A 219 -8.89 -8.32 4.19
C VAL A 219 -7.45 -7.89 3.91
N VAL A 220 -6.99 -8.00 2.65
CA VAL A 220 -5.64 -7.58 2.26
C VAL A 220 -5.48 -6.06 2.40
N ALA A 221 -6.48 -5.29 1.99
CA ALA A 221 -6.49 -3.83 2.11
C ALA A 221 -6.40 -3.38 3.58
N ALA A 222 -7.24 -3.95 4.45
CA ALA A 222 -7.27 -3.66 5.87
C ALA A 222 -5.94 -4.01 6.54
N ALA A 223 -5.33 -5.14 6.20
CA ALA A 223 -4.00 -5.51 6.71
C ALA A 223 -2.93 -4.50 6.28
N LEU A 224 -2.93 -4.07 5.01
CA LEU A 224 -1.97 -3.10 4.48
C LEU A 224 -2.11 -1.71 5.10
N THR A 225 -3.31 -1.27 5.44
CA THR A 225 -3.55 0.07 6.00
C THR A 225 -3.84 0.07 7.49
N ALA A 226 -3.74 -1.08 8.16
CA ALA A 226 -3.86 -1.15 9.61
C ALA A 226 -2.91 -0.10 10.24
N PRO A 227 -3.38 0.78 11.13
CA PRO A 227 -2.55 1.85 11.67
C PRO A 227 -1.24 1.28 12.21
N ALA A 228 -0.10 1.77 11.72
CA ALA A 228 1.12 1.67 12.49
C ALA A 228 0.96 2.65 13.65
N ARG A 229 0.33 2.20 14.74
CA ARG A 229 0.55 2.90 16.00
C ARG A 229 2.01 2.64 16.33
N PRO A 230 2.89 3.64 16.39
CA PRO A 230 4.22 3.44 16.93
C PRO A 230 4.00 2.94 18.35
N ASP A 231 4.30 1.66 18.57
CA ASP A 231 4.33 1.13 19.91
C ASP A 231 5.73 1.41 20.43
N CYS A 232 5.88 2.45 21.24
CA CYS A 232 7.17 2.77 21.87
C CYS A 232 7.62 1.69 22.86
N ALA A 233 6.78 0.69 23.18
CA ALA A 233 7.20 -0.53 23.89
C ALA A 233 7.76 -1.60 22.95
N GLY A 234 7.55 -1.48 21.63
CA GLY A 234 8.06 -2.39 20.60
C GLY A 234 9.52 -2.13 20.25
N ARG A 235 10.31 -3.19 20.05
CA ARG A 235 11.75 -3.09 19.74
C ARG A 235 12.01 -2.52 18.34
N GLU A 236 11.01 -2.51 17.47
CA GLU A 236 11.07 -2.00 16.11
C GLU A 236 10.90 -0.48 16.00
N TRP A 237 10.55 0.20 17.11
CA TRP A 237 10.41 1.65 17.19
C TRP A 237 11.42 2.23 18.20
N ARG A 238 12.12 3.31 17.81
CA ARG A 238 12.90 4.14 18.74
C ARG A 238 12.19 5.47 18.94
N CYS A 239 11.54 5.58 20.08
CA CYS A 239 11.16 6.82 20.72
C CYS A 239 12.28 7.15 21.73
#